data_AF-M0LBL3-F1
#
_entry.id   AF-M0LBL3-F1
#
_cell.length_a   1.000
_cell.length_b   1.000
_cell.length_c   1.000
_cell.angle_alpha   90.00
_cell.angle_beta   90.00
_cell.angle_gamma   90.00
#
_symmetry.space_group_name_H-M   'P 1'
#
loop_
_entity.id
_entity.type
_entity.pdbx_description
1 polymer ?
#
loop_
_entity_poly.entity_id
_entity_poly.type
_entity_poly.pdbx_seq_one_letter_code
_entity_poly.pdbx_strand_id
1 'polypeptide(L)'
;MSLEGVTDPIAAFVPVSPDEASGFTGFRETVTKRNSLVDRLQTLTLPTIDDVRDGLASYMETVERADELEAKIERTDELIDKIVYELYGLTDQEIEIVEEAVGE
;
A
#
# COMPACT_ATOMS: atom_id res chain seq x y z
N MET A 1 -34.36 5.34 10.54
CA MET A 1 -33.21 4.86 9.73
C MET A 1 -31.99 5.51 10.33
N SER A 2 -31.41 4.85 11.32
CA SER A 2 -30.31 5.37 12.13
C SER A 2 -29.01 5.22 11.34
N LEU A 3 -28.26 6.32 11.22
CA LEU A 3 -26.93 6.32 10.61
C LEU A 3 -25.95 5.70 11.61
N GLU A 4 -25.88 4.37 11.64
CA GLU A 4 -24.77 3.65 12.25
C GLU A 4 -23.59 3.65 11.28
N GLY A 5 -22.41 4.04 11.76
CA GLY A 5 -21.15 3.81 11.05
C GLY A 5 -20.49 5.03 10.41
N VAL A 6 -20.38 6.16 11.13
CA VAL A 6 -19.28 7.09 10.84
C VAL A 6 -18.09 6.63 11.66
N THR A 7 -17.34 5.68 11.12
CA THR A 7 -16.00 5.36 11.61
C THR A 7 -15.14 6.61 11.49
N ASP A 8 -14.61 7.09 12.61
CA ASP A 8 -13.69 8.23 12.64
C ASP A 8 -12.49 7.93 11.72
N PRO A 9 -12.35 8.64 10.58
CA PRO A 9 -11.29 8.36 9.61
C PRO A 9 -9.91 8.57 10.22
N ILE A 10 -9.79 9.29 11.33
CA ILE A 10 -8.53 9.49 12.04
C ILE A 10 -8.02 8.17 12.63
N ALA A 11 -8.89 7.26 13.06
CA ALA A 11 -8.48 5.98 13.63
C ALA A 11 -7.75 5.07 12.62
N ALA A 12 -8.01 5.22 11.31
CA ALA A 12 -7.35 4.43 10.27
C ALA A 12 -5.88 4.85 10.03
N PHE A 13 -5.53 6.09 10.37
CA PHE A 13 -4.20 6.67 10.13
C PHE A 13 -3.36 6.83 11.39
N VAL A 14 -3.93 6.59 12.57
CA VAL A 14 -3.19 6.63 13.84
C VAL A 14 -2.81 5.21 14.24
N PRO A 15 -1.52 4.84 14.21
CA PRO A 15 -1.09 3.55 14.73
C PRO A 15 -1.51 3.47 16.20
N VAL A 16 -2.26 2.40 16.50
CA VAL A 16 -2.89 2.11 17.79
C VAL A 16 -1.92 2.40 18.93
N SER A 17 -2.30 3.29 19.84
CA SER A 17 -1.52 3.50 21.07
C SER A 17 -1.65 2.25 21.94
N PRO A 18 -0.55 1.64 22.42
CA PRO A 18 -0.63 0.47 23.28
C PRO A 18 -1.27 0.84 24.62
N ASP A 19 -2.18 -0.02 25.07
CA ASP A 19 -2.87 0.09 26.35
C ASP A 19 -1.89 0.27 27.52
N GLU A 20 -2.22 1.26 28.34
CA GLU A 20 -1.70 1.63 29.65
C GLU A 20 -0.44 0.91 30.18
N ALA A 21 0.68 1.62 30.15
CA ALA A 21 1.69 1.49 31.20
C ALA A 21 2.34 2.85 31.48
N SER A 22 1.82 3.51 32.52
CA SER A 22 2.54 4.39 33.47
C SER A 22 3.85 5.01 32.95
N GLY A 23 3.77 6.15 32.27
CA GLY A 23 4.97 6.90 31.88
C GLY A 23 4.78 8.14 31.01
N PHE A 24 3.56 8.50 30.62
CA PHE A 24 3.33 9.59 29.65
C PHE A 24 3.05 10.97 30.27
N THR A 25 3.29 11.16 31.58
CA THR A 25 3.11 12.46 32.24
C THR A 25 4.43 13.21 32.35
N GLY A 26 5.10 13.40 31.20
CA GLY A 26 6.22 14.33 31.05
C GLY A 26 5.80 15.69 30.48
N PHE A 27 4.52 15.87 30.12
CA PHE A 27 4.01 17.13 29.61
C PHE A 27 3.81 18.09 30.77
N ARG A 28 4.73 19.04 30.92
CA ARG A 28 4.53 20.20 31.79
C ARG A 28 3.28 20.94 31.31
N GLU A 29 2.35 21.19 32.22
CA GLU A 29 1.05 21.87 32.03
C GLU A 29 1.15 23.31 31.48
N THR A 30 2.35 23.84 31.26
CA THR A 30 2.61 25.22 30.82
C THR A 30 3.43 25.26 29.53
N VAL A 31 2.97 24.58 28.48
CA VAL A 31 3.53 24.77 27.12
C VAL A 31 2.92 26.03 26.52
N THR A 32 3.63 27.15 26.61
CA THR A 32 3.27 28.45 26.00
C THR A 32 3.51 28.53 24.49
N LYS A 33 3.85 27.40 23.83
CA LYS A 33 4.07 27.35 22.38
C LYS A 33 2.99 26.50 21.71
N ARG A 34 2.16 27.14 20.88
CA ARG A 34 1.13 26.55 19.99
C ARG A 34 1.69 25.67 18.86
N ASN A 35 2.78 24.95 19.12
CA ASN A 35 3.45 24.08 18.16
C ASN A 35 3.38 22.62 18.63
N SER A 36 2.31 22.24 19.34
CA SER A 36 2.12 20.83 19.68
C SER A 36 1.72 20.03 18.43
N LEU A 37 1.95 18.71 18.44
CA LEU A 37 1.49 17.84 17.35
C LEU A 37 -0.05 17.88 17.22
N VAL A 38 -0.74 18.07 18.35
CA VAL A 38 -2.19 18.24 18.41
C VAL A 38 -2.62 19.54 17.71
N ASP A 39 -1.94 20.67 17.96
CA ASP A 39 -2.23 21.94 17.28
C ASP A 39 -2.06 21.83 15.75
N ARG A 40 -1.05 21.07 15.30
CA ARG A 40 -0.79 20.82 13.88
C ARG A 40 -1.89 19.95 13.23
N LEU A 41 -2.36 18.93 13.93
CA LEU A 41 -3.49 18.10 13.50
C LEU A 41 -4.79 18.90 13.44
N GLN A 42 -5.04 19.76 14.43
CA GLN A 42 -6.22 20.64 14.45
C GLN A 42 -6.19 21.71 13.36
N THR A 43 -5.00 22.12 12.90
CA THR A 43 -4.83 23.08 11.81
C THR A 43 -4.86 22.42 10.43
N LEU A 44 -4.75 21.08 10.37
CA LEU A 44 -4.80 20.35 9.11
C LEU A 44 -6.21 20.47 8.52
N THR A 45 -6.31 21.01 7.31
CA THR A 45 -7.57 21.07 6.56
C THR A 45 -7.59 19.90 5.59
N LEU A 46 -8.59 19.04 5.72
CA LEU A 46 -8.82 17.96 4.77
C LEU A 46 -9.55 18.53 3.55
N PRO A 47 -9.18 18.12 2.32
CA PRO A 47 -9.93 18.46 1.13
C PRO A 47 -11.36 17.89 1.21
N THR A 48 -12.30 18.50 0.51
CA THR A 48 -13.67 17.96 0.48
C THR A 48 -13.70 16.69 -0.38
N ILE A 49 -14.70 15.84 -0.16
CA ILE A 49 -14.83 14.58 -0.90
C ILE A 49 -14.92 14.82 -2.41
N ASP A 50 -15.59 15.90 -2.82
CA ASP A 50 -15.73 16.28 -4.23
C ASP A 50 -14.36 16.64 -4.86
N ASP A 51 -13.44 17.23 -4.09
CA ASP A 51 -12.12 17.64 -4.59
C ASP A 51 -11.20 16.43 -4.87
N VAL A 52 -11.40 15.30 -4.19
CA VAL A 52 -10.54 14.11 -4.31
C VAL A 52 -11.15 12.97 -5.12
N ARG A 53 -12.47 13.01 -5.39
CA ARG A 53 -13.19 11.92 -6.05
C ARG A 53 -12.56 11.53 -7.38
N ASP A 54 -12.33 12.50 -8.25
CA ASP A 54 -11.83 12.24 -9.60
C ASP A 54 -10.37 11.76 -9.58
N GLY A 55 -9.57 12.31 -8.65
CA GLY A 55 -8.19 11.88 -8.45
C GLY A 55 -8.11 10.44 -7.91
N LEU A 56 -8.97 10.06 -6.97
CA LEU A 56 -9.05 8.71 -6.45
C LEU A 56 -9.53 7.72 -7.52
N ALA A 57 -10.52 8.10 -8.32
CA ALA A 57 -11.00 7.27 -9.42
C ALA A 57 -9.89 7.00 -10.45
N SER A 58 -9.14 8.03 -10.86
CA SER A 58 -8.01 7.88 -11.76
C SER A 58 -6.88 7.04 -11.17
N TYR A 59 -6.62 7.17 -9.87
CA TYR A 59 -5.65 6.33 -9.18
C TYR A 59 -6.07 4.85 -9.20
N MET A 60 -7.34 4.56 -8.89
CA MET A 60 -7.85 3.18 -8.92
C MET A 60 -7.76 2.56 -10.31
N GLU A 61 -8.11 3.31 -11.36
CA GLU A 61 -7.94 2.86 -12.77
C GLU A 61 -6.47 2.56 -13.09
N THR A 62 -5.55 3.41 -12.60
CA THR A 62 -4.11 3.20 -12.82
C THR A 62 -3.61 1.94 -12.12
N VAL A 63 -4.09 1.67 -10.90
CA VAL A 63 -3.74 0.45 -10.15
C VAL A 63 -4.28 -0.78 -10.88
N GLU A 64 -5.55 -0.79 -11.29
CA GLU A 64 -6.13 -1.90 -12.06
C GLU A 64 -5.33 -2.14 -13.35
N ARG A 65 -4.94 -1.06 -14.04
CA ARG A 65 -4.12 -1.17 -15.24
C ARG A 65 -2.72 -1.72 -14.96
N ALA A 66 -2.12 -1.39 -13.82
CA ALA A 66 -0.84 -1.94 -13.42
C ALA A 66 -0.96 -3.46 -13.18
N ASP A 67 -1.97 -3.90 -12.44
CA ASP A 67 -2.21 -5.33 -12.18
C ASP A 67 -2.44 -6.12 -13.49
N GLU A 68 -3.19 -5.54 -14.44
CA GLU A 68 -3.36 -6.13 -15.77
C GLU A 68 -2.04 -6.29 -16.54
N LEU A 69 -1.13 -5.33 -16.40
CA LEU A 69 0.16 -5.33 -17.07
C LEU A 69 1.11 -6.33 -16.42
N GLU A 70 1.15 -6.39 -15.09
CA GLU A 70 1.89 -7.39 -14.31
C GLU A 70 1.52 -8.80 -14.78
N ALA A 71 0.21 -9.09 -14.84
CA ALA A 71 -0.28 -10.38 -15.30
C ALA A 71 0.05 -10.68 -16.77
N LYS A 72 0.27 -9.66 -17.61
CA LYS A 72 0.72 -9.86 -19.00
C LYS A 72 2.21 -10.13 -19.08
N ILE A 73 3.01 -9.49 -18.22
CA ILE A 73 4.45 -9.71 -18.13
C ILE A 73 4.70 -11.15 -17.70
N GLU A 74 4.10 -11.60 -16.61
CA GLU A 74 4.23 -12.97 -16.09
C GLU A 74 3.89 -14.02 -17.18
N ARG A 75 2.74 -13.85 -17.85
CA ARG A 75 2.36 -14.72 -18.98
C ARG A 75 3.34 -14.68 -20.14
N THR A 76 3.96 -13.52 -20.39
CA THR A 76 4.92 -13.37 -21.47
C THR A 76 6.24 -14.03 -21.11
N ASP A 77 6.68 -13.93 -19.86
CA ASP A 77 7.89 -14.57 -19.36
C ASP A 77 7.76 -16.09 -19.43
N GLU A 78 6.64 -16.67 -18.98
CA GLU A 78 6.34 -18.10 -19.16
C GLU A 78 6.40 -18.56 -20.62
N LEU A 79 5.88 -17.73 -21.53
CA LEU A 79 5.91 -18.02 -22.98
C LEU A 79 7.33 -17.92 -23.54
N ILE A 80 8.12 -16.96 -23.08
CA ILE A 80 9.52 -16.80 -23.47
C ILE A 80 10.30 -18.03 -23.05
N ASP A 81 10.17 -18.47 -21.80
CA ASP A 81 10.89 -19.64 -21.27
C ASP A 81 10.57 -20.89 -22.10
N LYS A 82 9.29 -21.13 -22.36
CA LYS A 82 8.86 -22.24 -23.21
C LYS A 82 9.48 -22.18 -24.62
N ILE A 83 9.46 -20.99 -25.25
CA ILE A 83 10.04 -20.80 -26.58
C ILE A 83 11.56 -21.05 -26.54
N VAL A 84 12.25 -20.55 -25.52
CA VAL A 84 13.70 -20.76 -25.36
C VAL A 84 14.01 -22.24 -25.19
N TYR A 85 13.27 -22.96 -24.33
CA TYR A 85 13.46 -24.40 -24.13
C TYR A 85 13.24 -25.19 -25.42
N GLU A 86 12.20 -24.86 -26.19
CA GLU A 86 11.93 -25.50 -27.47
C GLU A 86 13.03 -25.20 -28.51
N LEU A 87 13.48 -23.95 -28.60
CA LEU A 87 14.50 -23.53 -29.57
C LEU A 87 15.86 -24.22 -29.34
N TYR A 88 16.21 -24.47 -28.09
CA TYR A 88 17.46 -25.14 -27.73
C TYR A 88 17.30 -26.64 -27.49
N GLY A 89 16.07 -27.17 -27.50
CA GLY A 89 15.78 -28.58 -27.34
C GLY A 89 16.18 -29.13 -25.98
N LEU A 90 15.98 -28.34 -24.91
CA LEU A 90 16.34 -28.76 -23.55
C LEU A 90 15.48 -29.95 -23.10
N THR A 91 16.11 -30.87 -22.37
CA THR A 91 15.43 -31.93 -21.65
C THR A 91 14.87 -31.44 -20.32
N ASP A 92 13.91 -32.16 -19.74
CA ASP A 92 13.31 -31.81 -18.44
C ASP A 92 14.37 -31.61 -17.32
N GLN A 93 15.45 -32.38 -17.35
CA GLN A 93 16.57 -32.26 -16.39
C GLN A 93 17.39 -30.98 -16.61
N GLU A 94 17.58 -30.57 -17.86
CA GLU A 94 18.30 -29.33 -18.17
C GLU A 94 17.45 -28.10 -17.84
N ILE A 95 16.13 -28.19 -18.02
CA ILE A 95 15.17 -27.15 -17.60
C ILE A 95 15.23 -26.97 -16.08
N GLU A 96 15.15 -28.05 -15.31
CA GLU A 96 15.22 -28.00 -13.83
C GLU A 96 16.48 -27.30 -13.33
N ILE A 97 17.63 -27.57 -13.93
CA ILE A 97 18.91 -26.92 -13.58
C ILE A 97 18.87 -25.41 -13.90
N VAL A 98 18.26 -25.03 -15.03
CA VAL A 98 18.14 -23.61 -15.41
C VAL A 98 17.18 -22.89 -14.47
N GLU A 99 16.03 -23.48 -14.14
CA GLU A 99 15.07 -22.90 -13.19
C GLU A 99 15.67 -22.75 -11.79
N GLU A 100 16.44 -23.73 -11.31
CA GLU A 100 17.16 -23.62 -10.03
C GLU A 100 18.20 -22.49 -10.04
N ALA A 101 18.88 -22.29 -11.18
CA ALA A 101 19.90 -21.26 -11.32
C ALA A 101 19.33 -19.84 -11.51
N VAL A 102 18.13 -19.72 -12.08
CA VAL A 102 17.48 -18.44 -12.40
C VAL A 102 16.46 -18.02 -11.33
N GLY A 103 16.00 -18.94 -10.47
CA GLY A 103 15.01 -18.67 -9.43
C GLY A 103 15.28 -17.38 -8.63
N GLU A 104 14.27 -16.50 -8.60
CA GLU A 104 14.20 -15.26 -7.81
C GLU A 104 14.09 -15.52 -6.29
#